data_AF-A0A7Y5RLH7-F1
#
_entry.id   AF-A0A7Y5RLH7-F1
#
_cell.length_a   1.000
_cell.length_b   1.000
_cell.length_c   1.000
_cell.angle_alpha   90.00
_cell.angle_beta   90.00
_cell.angle_gamma   90.00
#
_symmetry.space_group_name_H-M   'P 1'
#
loop_
_entity.id
_entity.type
_entity.pdbx_description
1 polymer ?
#
loop_
_entity_poly.entity_id
_entity_poly.type
_entity_poly.pdbx_seq_one_letter_code
_entity_poly.pdbx_strand_id
1 'polypeptide(L)' 'YVTRLGEGTLPRPDTVVQQGDLVHLAVQSEELARVERLCDSAPAAH' A
#
# COMPACT_ATOMS: atom_id res chain seq x y z
N TYR A 1 -5.94 3.73 -4.74
CA TYR A 1 -5.33 3.34 -6.03
C TYR A 1 -3.82 3.27 -5.84
N VAL A 2 -3.12 2.51 -6.68
CA VAL A 2 -1.65 2.37 -6.64
C VAL A 2 -1.06 3.17 -7.79
N THR A 3 -0.05 3.97 -7.52
CA THR A 3 0.73 4.68 -8.54
C THR A 3 2.12 4.05 -8.65
N ARG A 4 2.49 3.63 -9.86
CA ARG A 4 3.81 3.07 -10.18
C ARG A 4 4.38 3.80 -11.39
N LEU A 5 5.61 4.32 -11.26
CA LEU A 5 6.28 5.08 -12.32
C LEU A 5 5.41 6.21 -12.92
N GLY A 6 4.55 6.83 -12.10
CA GLY A 6 3.63 7.88 -12.53
C GLY A 6 2.28 7.39 -13.07
N GLU A 7 2.08 6.09 -13.24
CA GLU A 7 0.83 5.52 -13.74
C GLU A 7 -0.06 5.06 -12.57
N GLY A 8 -1.29 5.60 -12.51
CA GLY A 8 -2.29 5.23 -11.50
C GLY A 8 -3.17 4.08 -11.96
N THR A 9 -3.32 3.06 -11.11
CA THR A 9 -4.16 1.88 -11.37
C THR A 9 -5.02 1.51 -10.16
N LEU A 10 -6.19 0.92 -10.42
CA LEU A 10 -6.99 0.31 -9.36
C LEU A 10 -6.41 -1.08 -9.04
N PRO A 11 -6.04 -1.35 -7.77
CA PRO A 11 -5.52 -2.65 -7.39
C PRO A 11 -6.60 -3.72 -7.53
N ARG A 12 -6.18 -4.88 -8.00
CA ARG A 12 -6.95 -6.12 -8.08
C ARG A 12 -6.55 -7.05 -6.92
N PRO A 13 -7.32 -8.11 -6.63
CA PRO A 13 -6.99 -9.04 -5.54
C PRO A 13 -5.60 -9.69 -5.66
N ASP A 14 -5.06 -9.81 -6.87
CA ASP A 14 -3.74 -10.35 -7.19
C ASP A 14 -2.63 -9.28 -7.26
N THR A 15 -2.93 -8.02 -6.95
CA THR A 15 -1.95 -6.94 -7.00
C THR A 15 -0.90 -7.08 -5.90
N VAL A 16 0.35 -7.26 -6.31
CA VAL A 16 1.52 -7.23 -5.43
C VAL A 16 2.08 -5.81 -5.36
N VAL A 17 2.02 -5.22 -4.17
CA VAL A 17 2.68 -3.94 -3.86
C VAL A 17 4.18 -4.15 -3.70
N GLN A 18 4.96 -3.22 -4.23
CA GLN A 18 6.42 -3.29 -4.29
C GLN A 18 7.03 -2.02 -3.71
N GLN A 19 8.34 -2.05 -3.41
CA GLN A 19 9.06 -0.87 -2.97
C GLN A 19 9.03 0.21 -4.05
N GLY A 20 8.71 1.45 -3.66
CA GLY A 20 8.60 2.59 -4.57
C GLY A 20 7.21 2.81 -5.16
N ASP A 21 6.26 1.91 -4.93
CA ASP A 21 4.85 2.18 -5.18
C ASP A 21 4.34 3.25 -4.23
N LEU A 22 3.45 4.11 -4.73
CA LEU A 22 2.67 5.01 -3.90
C LEU A 22 1.24 4.46 -3.76
N VAL A 23 0.83 4.15 -2.54
CA VAL A 23 -0.48 3.55 -2.26
C VAL A 23 -1.38 4.57 -1.57
N HIS A 24 -2.54 4.84 -2.16
CA HIS A 24 -3.59 5.63 -1.51
C HIS A 24 -4.54 4.70 -0.77
N LEU A 25 -4.59 4.86 0.56
CA LEU A 25 -5.42 4.08 1.47
C LEU A 25 -6.50 4.96 2.10
N ALA A 26 -7.69 4.40 2.30
CA ALA A 26 -8.70 4.95 3.18
C ALA A 26 -8.69 4.14 4.47
N VAL A 27 -8.38 4.79 5.59
CA VAL A 27 -8.23 4.13 6.89
C VAL A 27 -8.97 4.94 7.96
N GLN A 28 -9.33 4.27 9.05
CA GLN A 28 -9.82 4.95 10.24
C GLN A 28 -8.66 5.71 10.89
N SER A 29 -8.93 6.91 11.39
CA SER A 29 -7.88 7.82 11.90
C SER A 29 -7.09 7.21 13.06
N GLU A 30 -7.76 6.43 13.92
CA GLU A 30 -7.17 5.72 15.05
C GLU A 30 -6.20 4.59 14.63
N GLU A 31 -6.33 4.05 13.42
CA GLU A 31 -5.47 2.98 12.91
C GLU A 31 -4.26 3.51 12.13
N LEU A 32 -4.16 4.82 11.89
CA LEU A 32 -3.15 5.42 11.01
C LEU A 32 -1.72 5.01 11.41
N ALA A 33 -1.36 5.15 12.69
CA ALA A 33 -0.02 4.82 13.19
C ALA A 33 0.33 3.31 13.09
N ARG A 34 -0.67 2.45 13.02
CA ARG A 34 -0.46 1.01 12.77
C ARG A 34 -0.22 0.75 11.29
N VAL A 35 -1.00 1.40 10.42
CA VAL A 35 -0.88 1.27 8.97
C VAL A 35 0.46 1.79 8.47
N GLU A 36 0.94 2.93 8.99
CA GLU A 36 2.27 3.46 8.66
C GLU A 36 3.37 2.44 8.97
N ARG A 37 3.35 1.84 10.18
CA ARG A 37 4.32 0.79 10.56
C ARG A 37 4.23 -0.46 9.69
N LEU A 38 3.04 -0.81 9.21
CA LEU A 38 2.85 -1.92 8.28
C LEU A 38 3.51 -1.61 6.93
N CYS A 39 3.36 -0.38 6.43
CA CYS A 39 3.98 0.05 5.18
C CYS A 39 5.52 0.16 5.25
N ASP A 40 6.07 0.40 6.43
CA ASP A 40 7.53 0.39 6.67
C ASP A 40 8.13 -1.02 6.77
N SER A 41 7.29 -2.04 6.87
CA SER A 41 7.72 -3.43 6.99
C SER A 41 7.77 -4.12 5.63
N ALA A 42 8.65 -5.11 5.48
CA ALA A 42 8.61 -5.99 4.31
C ALA A 42 7.23 -6.68 4.23
N PRO A 43 6.69 -6.92 3.02
CA PRO A 43 5.46 -7.68 2.85
C PRO A 43 5.54 -9.01 3.60
N ALA A 44 4.45 -9.40 4.25
CA ALA A 44 4.41 -10.68 4.94
C ALA A 44 4.65 -11.82 3.94
N ALA A 45 5.50 -12.78 4.30
CA ALA A 45 5.71 -13.97 3.48
C ALA A 45 4.38 -14.75 3.38
N HIS A 46 4.03 -15.17 2.16
CA HIS A 46 2.87 -16.02 1.87
C HIS A 46 3.14 -17.49 2.20
#